data_AF-A0AAX0Z228-F1
#
_entry.id   AF-A0AAX0Z228-F1
#
_cell.length_a   1.000
_cell.length_b   1.000
_cell.length_c   1.000
_cell.angle_alpha   90.00
_cell.angle_beta   90.00
_cell.angle_gamma   90.00
#
_symmetry.space_group_name_H-M   'P 1'
#
loop_
_entity.id
_entity.type
_entity.pdbx_description
1 polymer ?
#
loop_
_entity_poly.entity_id
_entity_poly.type
_entity_poly.pdbx_seq_one_letter_code
_entity_poly.pdbx_strand_id
1 'polypeptide(L)'
;GTQLTLGGSNDLTLGGVLSGDGSLVKNGAGLLTLNNSNTFTGGLTLNGGNLVAGANGALGTGALAVNGNASLDAGAAVTLGNAVNLGSGVALTLQGSNALTLSGIVAGNGSLIKNGGATLTLSGANTYTGGTTVNAGTLALGAGGSLAAAGDVTLGAAGAIFDISGAGSSQTIGALNGVAGTSLALGGNSLTFGSAANGAFDGLISGGGGLVKVGAGVQTLSGAN
;
A
#
# COMPACT_ATOMS: atom_id res chain seq x y z
N GLY A 1 3.09 -25.83 -11.92
CA GLY A 1 2.56 -26.71 -10.85
C GLY A 1 1.05 -26.73 -10.89
N THR A 2 0.41 -27.51 -10.02
CA THR A 2 -1.05 -27.49 -9.83
C THR A 2 -1.47 -26.33 -8.91
N GLN A 3 -2.72 -25.89 -9.01
CA GLN A 3 -3.30 -24.82 -8.19
C GLN A 3 -3.89 -25.39 -6.89
N LEU A 4 -3.63 -24.74 -5.76
CA LEU A 4 -4.36 -24.96 -4.51
C LEU A 4 -5.36 -23.82 -4.30
N THR A 5 -6.65 -24.15 -4.18
CA THR A 5 -7.72 -23.18 -3.95
C THR A 5 -8.28 -23.32 -2.53
N LEU A 6 -8.29 -22.22 -1.80
CA LEU A 6 -8.79 -22.09 -0.43
C LEU A 6 -10.06 -21.24 -0.45
N GLY A 7 -11.23 -21.82 -0.23
CA GLY A 7 -12.52 -21.11 -0.32
C GLY A 7 -13.39 -21.07 0.93
N GLY A 8 -12.89 -21.59 2.05
CA GLY A 8 -13.66 -21.68 3.29
C GLY A 8 -13.94 -20.31 3.93
N SER A 9 -14.99 -20.28 4.76
CA SER A 9 -15.32 -19.14 5.64
C SER A 9 -14.57 -19.17 6.98
N ASN A 10 -13.93 -20.29 7.30
CA ASN A 10 -13.14 -20.44 8.51
C ASN A 10 -11.73 -19.90 8.31
N ASP A 11 -11.14 -19.41 9.39
CA ASP A 11 -9.74 -19.03 9.42
C ASP A 11 -8.85 -20.28 9.23
N LEU A 12 -7.78 -20.12 8.46
CA LEU A 12 -6.83 -21.16 8.12
C LEU A 12 -5.40 -20.65 8.34
N THR A 13 -4.65 -21.34 9.18
CA THR A 13 -3.21 -21.15 9.29
C THR A 13 -2.50 -22.28 8.57
N LEU A 14 -1.67 -21.95 7.57
CA LEU A 14 -0.76 -22.91 6.95
C LEU A 14 0.59 -22.82 7.66
N GLY A 15 0.77 -23.69 8.66
CA GLY A 15 1.94 -23.70 9.54
C GLY A 15 3.17 -24.42 9.00
N GLY A 16 3.11 -25.02 7.81
CA GLY A 16 4.25 -25.62 7.12
C GLY A 16 4.88 -24.70 6.06
N VAL A 17 6.03 -25.08 5.51
CA VAL A 17 6.60 -24.45 4.32
C VAL A 17 5.86 -24.96 3.09
N LEU A 18 5.25 -24.05 2.33
CA LEU A 18 4.66 -24.31 1.03
C LEU A 18 5.72 -24.14 -0.07
N SER A 19 5.85 -25.12 -0.96
CA SER A 19 6.90 -25.17 -1.99
C SER A 19 6.37 -25.65 -3.35
N GLY A 20 7.20 -25.52 -4.39
CA GLY A 20 6.92 -25.99 -5.75
C GLY A 20 6.29 -24.93 -6.67
N ASP A 21 6.07 -25.29 -7.93
CA ASP A 21 5.65 -24.31 -8.95
C ASP A 21 4.13 -24.09 -9.04
N GLY A 22 3.40 -24.43 -7.98
CA GLY A 22 1.96 -24.25 -7.89
C GLY A 22 1.59 -22.83 -7.48
N SER A 23 0.37 -22.41 -7.85
CA SER A 23 -0.22 -21.16 -7.37
C SER A 23 -1.16 -21.40 -6.20
N LEU A 24 -1.28 -20.44 -5.29
CA LEU A 24 -2.29 -20.43 -4.25
C LEU A 24 -3.43 -19.47 -4.63
N VAL A 25 -4.68 -19.87 -4.43
CA VAL A 25 -5.85 -19.00 -4.63
C VAL A 25 -6.61 -18.90 -3.32
N LYS A 26 -6.73 -17.70 -2.77
CA LYS A 26 -7.52 -17.38 -1.59
C LYS A 26 -8.86 -16.75 -2.01
N ASN A 27 -9.91 -17.51 -1.78
CA ASN A 27 -11.31 -17.15 -1.88
C ASN A 27 -11.94 -17.08 -0.48
N GLY A 28 -13.20 -16.64 -0.39
CA GLY A 28 -13.99 -16.67 0.85
C GLY A 28 -13.55 -15.63 1.89
N ALA A 29 -14.38 -15.47 2.93
CA ALA A 29 -14.21 -14.42 3.94
C ALA A 29 -13.18 -14.73 5.03
N GLY A 30 -12.87 -16.02 5.29
CA GLY A 30 -11.98 -16.40 6.39
C GLY A 30 -10.55 -15.85 6.23
N LEU A 31 -9.84 -15.70 7.34
CA LEU A 31 -8.44 -15.28 7.36
C LEU A 31 -7.52 -16.43 6.89
N LEU A 32 -6.62 -16.14 5.96
CA LEU A 32 -5.48 -17.02 5.66
C LEU A 32 -4.22 -16.47 6.32
N THR A 33 -3.56 -17.28 7.14
CA THR A 33 -2.29 -16.94 7.78
C THR A 33 -1.15 -17.79 7.22
N LEU A 34 -0.12 -17.13 6.69
CA LEU A 34 1.12 -17.73 6.16
C LEU A 34 2.31 -17.25 7.01
N ASN A 35 2.73 -18.05 7.99
CA ASN A 35 3.75 -17.64 8.97
C ASN A 35 5.18 -18.00 8.59
N ASN A 36 5.39 -18.87 7.60
CA ASN A 36 6.72 -19.35 7.23
C ASN A 36 7.28 -18.63 6.01
N SER A 37 8.60 -18.72 5.83
CA SER A 37 9.22 -18.40 4.55
C SER A 37 8.89 -19.51 3.54
N ASN A 38 7.91 -19.25 2.68
CA ASN A 38 7.44 -20.17 1.65
C ASN A 38 8.30 -20.03 0.38
N THR A 39 8.34 -21.08 -0.43
CA THR A 39 9.17 -21.16 -1.65
C THR A 39 8.37 -21.49 -2.91
N PHE A 40 7.04 -21.48 -2.85
CA PHE A 40 6.23 -21.68 -4.04
C PHE A 40 6.39 -20.51 -5.03
N THR A 41 6.44 -20.82 -6.32
CA THR A 41 6.79 -19.85 -7.36
C THR A 41 5.58 -19.39 -8.19
N GLY A 42 4.46 -20.11 -8.13
CA GLY A 42 3.26 -19.83 -8.94
C GLY A 42 2.43 -18.63 -8.49
N GLY A 43 2.82 -17.96 -7.40
CA GLY A 43 2.16 -16.77 -6.87
C GLY A 43 0.88 -17.04 -6.06
N LEU A 44 0.29 -15.95 -5.56
CA LEU A 44 -0.92 -15.95 -4.73
C LEU A 44 -1.98 -15.06 -5.39
N THR A 45 -3.16 -15.62 -5.64
CA THR A 45 -4.34 -14.84 -6.04
C THR A 45 -5.24 -14.62 -4.83
N LEU A 46 -5.55 -13.37 -4.52
CA LEU A 46 -6.43 -12.94 -3.45
C LEU A 46 -7.73 -12.38 -4.06
N ASN A 47 -8.78 -13.20 -4.10
CA ASN A 47 -10.09 -12.82 -4.64
C ASN A 47 -11.02 -12.21 -3.57
N GLY A 48 -10.60 -12.19 -2.29
CA GLY A 48 -11.35 -11.60 -1.18
C GLY A 48 -10.87 -12.07 0.19
N GLY A 49 -11.46 -11.51 1.24
CA GLY A 49 -11.18 -11.86 2.64
C GLY A 49 -9.85 -11.30 3.15
N ASN A 50 -9.27 -11.95 4.15
CA ASN A 50 -8.10 -11.46 4.87
C ASN A 50 -6.88 -12.39 4.66
N LEU A 51 -5.70 -11.80 4.54
CA LEU A 51 -4.41 -12.48 4.46
C LEU A 51 -3.45 -11.91 5.51
N VAL A 52 -2.79 -12.77 6.29
CA VAL A 52 -1.69 -12.39 7.18
C VAL A 52 -0.38 -12.99 6.66
N ALA A 53 0.60 -12.14 6.41
CA ALA A 53 1.98 -12.52 6.14
C ALA A 53 2.80 -12.43 7.44
N GLY A 54 3.23 -13.58 7.97
CA GLY A 54 4.00 -13.65 9.21
C GLY A 54 5.52 -13.64 9.04
N ALA A 55 6.03 -13.70 7.79
CA ALA A 55 7.46 -13.73 7.48
C ALA A 55 7.75 -13.06 6.12
N ASN A 56 9.01 -12.67 5.88
CA ASN A 56 9.42 -12.00 4.63
C ASN A 56 9.16 -12.85 3.36
N GLY A 57 9.24 -14.18 3.46
CA GLY A 57 8.93 -15.11 2.36
C GLY A 57 7.51 -15.66 2.40
N ALA A 58 6.59 -15.08 3.19
CA ALA A 58 5.26 -15.65 3.41
C ALA A 58 4.47 -15.93 2.13
N LEU A 59 4.65 -15.11 1.10
CA LEU A 59 3.88 -15.23 -0.16
C LEU A 59 4.61 -16.03 -1.25
N GLY A 60 5.70 -16.72 -0.91
CA GLY A 60 6.54 -17.36 -1.91
C GLY A 60 7.29 -16.32 -2.75
N THR A 61 7.68 -16.68 -3.97
CA THR A 61 8.44 -15.78 -4.88
C THR A 61 7.60 -15.24 -6.04
N GLY A 62 6.41 -15.80 -6.29
CA GLY A 62 5.50 -15.32 -7.32
C GLY A 62 4.76 -14.03 -6.93
N ALA A 63 4.07 -13.41 -7.88
CA ALA A 63 3.30 -12.19 -7.62
C ALA A 63 2.07 -12.43 -6.72
N LEU A 64 1.64 -11.38 -6.02
CA LEU A 64 0.34 -11.28 -5.38
C LEU A 64 -0.65 -10.59 -6.34
N ALA A 65 -1.64 -11.32 -6.85
CA ALA A 65 -2.73 -10.76 -7.62
C ALA A 65 -3.93 -10.48 -6.71
N VAL A 66 -4.42 -9.25 -6.66
CA VAL A 66 -5.60 -8.85 -5.88
C VAL A 66 -6.75 -8.58 -6.84
N ASN A 67 -7.72 -9.49 -6.88
CA ASN A 67 -8.83 -9.47 -7.85
C ASN A 67 -10.18 -9.12 -7.21
N GLY A 68 -10.24 -9.07 -5.88
CA GLY A 68 -11.40 -8.60 -5.13
C GLY A 68 -10.97 -7.76 -3.94
N ASN A 69 -11.91 -7.03 -3.37
CA ASN A 69 -11.66 -6.25 -2.15
C ASN A 69 -11.22 -7.20 -1.03
N ALA A 70 -10.03 -6.96 -0.50
CA ALA A 70 -9.38 -7.86 0.43
C ALA A 70 -8.46 -7.08 1.37
N SER A 71 -8.00 -7.74 2.43
CA SER A 71 -6.99 -7.17 3.32
C SER A 71 -5.70 -7.97 3.35
N LEU A 72 -4.59 -7.27 3.51
CA LEU A 72 -3.30 -7.83 3.88
C LEU A 72 -2.87 -7.23 5.22
N ASP A 73 -2.42 -8.07 6.13
CA ASP A 73 -1.80 -7.67 7.38
C ASP A 73 -0.45 -8.35 7.56
N ALA A 74 0.38 -7.75 8.41
CA ALA A 74 1.68 -8.26 8.77
C ALA A 74 1.61 -8.83 10.19
N GLY A 75 1.94 -10.12 10.35
CA GLY A 75 1.94 -10.80 11.65
C GLY A 75 3.14 -10.42 12.54
N ALA A 76 4.18 -9.84 11.93
CA ALA A 76 5.35 -9.23 12.55
C ALA A 76 5.85 -8.12 11.60
N ALA A 77 6.98 -7.47 11.90
CA ALA A 77 7.61 -6.60 10.90
C ALA A 77 8.08 -7.45 9.70
N VAL A 78 7.52 -7.21 8.51
CA VAL A 78 7.82 -8.00 7.30
C VAL A 78 8.17 -7.13 6.11
N THR A 79 9.06 -7.65 5.26
CA THR A 79 9.35 -7.11 3.92
C THR A 79 8.96 -8.15 2.89
N LEU A 80 8.00 -7.82 2.04
CA LEU A 80 7.54 -8.66 0.93
C LEU A 80 8.15 -8.16 -0.38
N GLY A 81 8.94 -9.03 -1.02
CA GLY A 81 9.56 -8.77 -2.33
C GLY A 81 8.65 -9.02 -3.53
N ASN A 82 7.45 -9.55 -3.29
CA ASN A 82 6.51 -9.91 -4.34
C ASN A 82 6.01 -8.65 -5.07
N ALA A 83 5.88 -8.72 -6.39
CA ALA A 83 5.06 -7.75 -7.12
C ALA A 83 3.59 -7.88 -6.65
N VAL A 84 2.88 -6.76 -6.56
CA VAL A 84 1.46 -6.72 -6.20
C VAL A 84 0.67 -6.13 -7.36
N ASN A 85 -0.26 -6.91 -7.92
CA ASN A 85 -1.09 -6.49 -9.05
C ASN A 85 -2.52 -6.25 -8.56
N LEU A 86 -2.97 -5.00 -8.58
CA LEU A 86 -4.31 -4.59 -8.15
C LEU A 86 -5.27 -4.55 -9.35
N GLY A 87 -6.31 -5.38 -9.30
CA GLY A 87 -7.39 -5.39 -10.29
C GLY A 87 -8.13 -4.05 -10.38
N SER A 88 -8.85 -3.84 -11.48
CA SER A 88 -9.65 -2.63 -11.66
C SER A 88 -10.80 -2.57 -10.65
N GLY A 89 -10.99 -1.43 -10.00
CA GLY A 89 -12.08 -1.21 -9.03
C GLY A 89 -11.94 -1.97 -7.72
N VAL A 90 -10.78 -2.59 -7.46
CA VAL A 90 -10.50 -3.29 -6.20
C VAL A 90 -9.72 -2.37 -5.25
N ALA A 91 -9.93 -2.56 -3.95
CA ALA A 91 -9.09 -1.99 -2.90
C ALA A 91 -8.37 -3.09 -2.13
N LEU A 92 -7.06 -2.94 -1.96
CA LEU A 92 -6.29 -3.71 -0.99
C LEU A 92 -6.18 -2.90 0.30
N THR A 93 -6.77 -3.40 1.37
CA THR A 93 -6.67 -2.80 2.71
C THR A 93 -5.47 -3.36 3.46
N LEU A 94 -4.54 -2.49 3.82
CA LEU A 94 -3.39 -2.79 4.67
C LEU A 94 -3.80 -2.50 6.12
N GLN A 95 -3.97 -3.55 6.92
CA GLN A 95 -4.53 -3.44 8.28
C GLN A 95 -3.60 -2.71 9.24
N GLY A 96 -2.28 -2.86 9.06
CA GLY A 96 -1.26 -2.09 9.77
C GLY A 96 -1.09 -2.47 11.24
N SER A 97 -1.24 -3.76 11.59
CA SER A 97 -0.92 -4.27 12.93
C SER A 97 0.58 -4.21 13.23
N ASN A 98 1.41 -4.46 12.20
CA ASN A 98 2.86 -4.36 12.26
C ASN A 98 3.41 -3.62 11.04
N ALA A 99 4.69 -3.25 11.08
CA ALA A 99 5.34 -2.61 9.96
C ALA A 99 5.38 -3.54 8.74
N LEU A 100 4.99 -3.02 7.58
CA LEU A 100 4.98 -3.75 6.32
C LEU A 100 5.78 -2.98 5.28
N THR A 101 6.78 -3.62 4.69
CA THR A 101 7.45 -3.10 3.49
C THR A 101 7.01 -3.91 2.28
N LEU A 102 6.51 -3.23 1.25
CA LEU A 102 6.34 -3.79 -0.10
C LEU A 102 7.53 -3.29 -0.93
N SER A 103 8.49 -4.18 -1.18
CA SER A 103 9.70 -3.84 -1.96
C SER A 103 9.58 -4.19 -3.44
N GLY A 104 8.64 -5.08 -3.79
CA GLY A 104 8.20 -5.25 -5.18
C GLY A 104 7.35 -4.07 -5.68
N ILE A 105 7.17 -3.99 -6.99
CA ILE A 105 6.29 -2.99 -7.62
C ILE A 105 4.83 -3.31 -7.27
N VAL A 106 4.09 -2.30 -6.80
CA VAL A 106 2.62 -2.31 -6.79
C VAL A 106 2.10 -1.69 -8.08
N ALA A 107 1.27 -2.40 -8.83
CA ALA A 107 0.78 -2.00 -10.16
C ALA A 107 -0.73 -2.21 -10.31
N GLY A 108 -1.30 -1.70 -11.41
CA GLY A 108 -2.71 -1.91 -11.79
C GLY A 108 -3.59 -0.69 -11.60
N ASN A 109 -4.91 -0.88 -11.57
CA ASN A 109 -5.87 0.23 -11.50
C ASN A 109 -6.63 0.30 -10.17
N GLY A 110 -6.42 -0.67 -9.29
CA GLY A 110 -6.98 -0.65 -7.94
C GLY A 110 -6.25 0.32 -7.01
N SER A 111 -6.77 0.44 -5.79
CA SER A 111 -6.30 1.37 -4.77
C SER A 111 -5.71 0.66 -3.55
N LEU A 112 -4.96 1.41 -2.76
CA LEU A 112 -4.52 0.99 -1.42
C LEU A 112 -5.29 1.75 -0.34
N ILE A 113 -5.64 1.06 0.74
CA ILE A 113 -6.18 1.66 1.96
C ILE A 113 -5.26 1.30 3.11
N LYS A 114 -4.57 2.27 3.70
CA LYS A 114 -3.68 2.08 4.83
C LYS A 114 -4.38 2.41 6.15
N ASN A 115 -4.59 1.39 6.97
CA ASN A 115 -5.14 1.46 8.32
C ASN A 115 -4.04 1.12 9.36
N GLY A 116 -4.41 1.16 10.64
CA GLY A 116 -3.52 0.77 11.75
C GLY A 116 -2.38 1.74 11.99
N GLY A 117 -1.81 1.70 13.21
CA GLY A 117 -0.79 2.66 13.64
C GLY A 117 0.60 2.43 13.04
N ALA A 118 0.88 1.25 12.49
CA ALA A 118 2.21 0.91 11.98
C ALA A 118 2.53 1.60 10.63
N THR A 119 3.79 1.53 10.21
CA THR A 119 4.23 2.07 8.91
C THR A 119 4.03 1.05 7.79
N LEU A 120 3.45 1.51 6.67
CA LEU A 120 3.56 0.87 5.37
C LEU A 120 4.65 1.58 4.57
N THR A 121 5.70 0.87 4.19
CA THR A 121 6.77 1.40 3.33
C THR A 121 6.64 0.84 1.92
N LEU A 122 6.54 1.70 0.92
CA LEU A 122 6.61 1.32 -0.49
C LEU A 122 8.02 1.65 -1.01
N SER A 123 8.78 0.63 -1.40
CA SER A 123 10.19 0.81 -1.81
C SER A 123 10.43 0.57 -3.31
N GLY A 124 9.45 0.03 -4.03
CA GLY A 124 9.48 -0.09 -5.49
C GLY A 124 8.91 1.13 -6.20
N ALA A 125 9.18 1.25 -7.50
CA ALA A 125 8.58 2.27 -8.35
C ALA A 125 7.13 1.87 -8.69
N ASN A 126 6.17 2.31 -7.90
CA ASN A 126 4.79 1.85 -8.00
C ASN A 126 4.04 2.56 -9.13
N THR A 127 3.17 1.82 -9.80
CA THR A 127 2.45 2.26 -11.00
C THR A 127 0.93 2.13 -10.88
N TYR A 128 0.41 1.76 -9.70
CA TYR A 128 -1.03 1.66 -9.49
C TYR A 128 -1.71 3.03 -9.55
N THR A 129 -2.82 3.12 -10.28
CA THR A 129 -3.47 4.42 -10.57
C THR A 129 -4.71 4.70 -9.72
N GLY A 130 -5.21 3.73 -8.93
CA GLY A 130 -6.40 3.92 -8.11
C GLY A 130 -6.20 4.82 -6.88
N GLY A 131 -4.98 5.30 -6.65
CA GLY A 131 -4.62 6.15 -5.52
C GLY A 131 -4.50 5.40 -4.20
N THR A 132 -4.20 6.17 -3.15
CA THR A 132 -4.02 5.66 -1.78
C THR A 132 -4.75 6.51 -0.77
N THR A 133 -5.52 5.85 0.08
CA THR A 133 -6.11 6.46 1.27
C THR A 133 -5.35 6.01 2.51
N VAL A 134 -4.89 6.95 3.32
CA VAL A 134 -4.26 6.69 4.62
C VAL A 134 -5.21 7.15 5.72
N ASN A 135 -5.75 6.18 6.47
CA ASN A 135 -6.65 6.45 7.59
C ASN A 135 -5.91 6.48 8.94
N ALA A 136 -4.75 5.82 9.05
CA ALA A 136 -3.95 5.82 10.27
C ALA A 136 -2.49 5.43 9.99
N GLY A 137 -1.61 5.87 10.88
CA GLY A 137 -0.18 5.59 10.80
C GLY A 137 0.47 6.24 9.57
N THR A 138 1.54 5.62 9.09
CA THR A 138 2.38 6.21 8.03
C THR A 138 2.33 5.39 6.74
N LEU A 139 2.13 6.09 5.62
CA LEU A 139 2.59 5.64 4.31
C LEU A 139 3.94 6.30 4.04
N ALA A 140 5.02 5.52 3.96
CA ALA A 140 6.37 6.00 3.68
C ALA A 140 6.85 5.54 2.31
N LEU A 141 7.58 6.40 1.59
CA LEU A 141 8.31 6.04 0.38
C LEU A 141 9.78 5.81 0.70
N GLY A 142 10.28 4.62 0.38
CA GLY A 142 11.70 4.28 0.52
C GLY A 142 12.56 4.87 -0.61
N ALA A 143 13.87 4.63 -0.59
CA ALA A 143 14.82 5.22 -1.54
C ALA A 143 14.46 4.97 -3.03
N GLY A 144 13.94 3.79 -3.37
CA GLY A 144 13.44 3.47 -4.71
C GLY A 144 11.92 3.64 -4.88
N GLY A 145 11.24 4.11 -3.84
CA GLY A 145 9.79 4.22 -3.76
C GLY A 145 9.26 5.39 -4.58
N SER A 146 8.26 5.14 -5.42
CA SER A 146 7.46 6.19 -6.07
C SER A 146 5.99 5.77 -6.15
N LEU A 147 5.10 6.74 -6.39
CA LEU A 147 3.69 6.50 -6.72
C LEU A 147 3.43 6.88 -8.18
N ALA A 148 2.33 6.41 -8.74
CA ALA A 148 1.90 6.84 -10.07
C ALA A 148 1.45 8.31 -10.01
N ALA A 149 1.86 9.11 -10.99
CA ALA A 149 1.48 10.52 -11.09
C ALA A 149 -0.04 10.76 -11.26
N ALA A 150 -0.80 9.73 -11.66
CA ALA A 150 -2.25 9.79 -11.75
C ALA A 150 -2.97 9.32 -10.47
N GLY A 151 -2.24 8.75 -9.50
CA GLY A 151 -2.80 8.25 -8.25
C GLY A 151 -2.87 9.35 -7.20
N ASP A 152 -4.08 9.64 -6.72
CA ASP A 152 -4.29 10.58 -5.62
C ASP A 152 -3.76 10.02 -4.29
N VAL A 153 -3.38 10.91 -3.37
CA VAL A 153 -3.10 10.57 -1.97
C VAL A 153 -4.08 11.32 -1.07
N THR A 154 -4.85 10.57 -0.28
CA THR A 154 -5.82 11.12 0.68
C THR A 154 -5.45 10.72 2.10
N LEU A 155 -5.23 11.71 2.97
CA LEU A 155 -5.06 11.52 4.41
C LEU A 155 -6.41 11.71 5.10
N GLY A 156 -7.11 10.59 5.34
CA GLY A 156 -8.53 10.57 5.65
C GLY A 156 -8.90 10.85 7.10
N ALA A 157 -7.95 10.73 8.03
CA ALA A 157 -8.20 10.97 9.46
C ALA A 157 -6.96 11.47 10.19
N ALA A 158 -7.17 12.17 11.31
CA ALA A 158 -6.10 12.67 12.16
C ALA A 158 -5.12 11.55 12.56
N GLY A 159 -3.82 11.86 12.54
CA GLY A 159 -2.75 10.89 12.76
C GLY A 159 -2.31 10.11 11.52
N ALA A 160 -2.95 10.30 10.36
CA ALA A 160 -2.44 9.79 9.08
C ALA A 160 -1.26 10.63 8.57
N ILE A 161 -0.21 9.95 8.12
CA ILE A 161 1.04 10.56 7.65
C ILE A 161 1.38 10.04 6.26
N PHE A 162 1.69 10.96 5.33
CA PHE A 162 2.41 10.64 4.11
C PHE A 162 3.85 11.15 4.22
N ASP A 163 4.80 10.23 4.17
CA ASP A 163 6.22 10.50 4.36
C ASP A 163 7.00 10.20 3.07
N ILE A 164 7.51 11.26 2.45
CA ILE A 164 8.40 11.19 1.29
C ILE A 164 9.83 11.57 1.65
N SER A 165 10.15 11.79 2.93
CA SER A 165 11.48 12.22 3.38
C SER A 165 12.58 11.20 3.08
N GLY A 166 12.22 9.91 3.03
CA GLY A 166 13.11 8.80 2.67
C GLY A 166 13.18 8.47 1.18
N ALA A 167 12.41 9.16 0.32
CA ALA A 167 12.45 8.95 -1.12
C ALA A 167 13.79 9.40 -1.71
N GLY A 168 14.31 8.66 -2.69
CA GLY A 168 15.57 8.99 -3.37
C GLY A 168 15.44 10.15 -4.37
N SER A 169 14.22 10.60 -4.65
CA SER A 169 13.92 11.71 -5.56
C SER A 169 12.65 12.46 -5.14
N SER A 170 12.47 13.65 -5.70
CA SER A 170 11.21 14.39 -5.61
C SER A 170 10.08 13.63 -6.31
N GLN A 171 8.88 13.72 -5.76
CA GLN A 171 7.76 12.85 -6.10
C GLN A 171 6.68 13.58 -6.88
N THR A 172 5.92 12.83 -7.70
CA THR A 172 4.73 13.31 -8.38
C THR A 172 3.56 12.40 -8.08
N ILE A 173 2.42 12.98 -7.71
CA ILE A 173 1.14 12.29 -7.47
C ILE A 173 0.00 13.01 -8.21
N GLY A 174 -1.20 12.45 -8.15
CA GLY A 174 -2.43 13.11 -8.56
C GLY A 174 -2.78 14.25 -7.61
N ALA A 175 -3.95 14.22 -6.97
CA ALA A 175 -4.32 15.16 -5.92
C ALA A 175 -3.69 14.81 -4.57
N LEU A 176 -3.48 15.85 -3.74
CA LEU A 176 -3.17 15.72 -2.32
C LEU A 176 -4.37 16.23 -1.51
N ASN A 177 -5.00 15.34 -0.73
CA ASN A 177 -6.08 15.69 0.16
C ASN A 177 -5.74 15.31 1.60
N GLY A 178 -6.15 16.11 2.58
CA GLY A 178 -5.90 15.82 3.98
C GLY A 178 -6.80 16.61 4.92
N VAL A 179 -7.20 16.00 6.03
CA VAL A 179 -8.00 16.64 7.09
C VAL A 179 -7.10 17.18 8.21
N ALA A 180 -7.69 17.96 9.12
CA ALA A 180 -7.01 18.44 10.33
C ALA A 180 -6.29 17.31 11.09
N GLY A 181 -5.07 17.57 11.55
CA GLY A 181 -4.27 16.60 12.31
C GLY A 181 -3.59 15.53 11.47
N THR A 182 -3.61 15.64 10.14
CA THR A 182 -2.78 14.83 9.24
C THR A 182 -1.40 15.47 9.03
N SER A 183 -0.43 14.74 8.49
CA SER A 183 0.90 15.28 8.19
C SER A 183 1.46 14.83 6.85
N LEU A 184 2.14 15.74 6.16
CA LEU A 184 3.01 15.48 5.03
C LEU A 184 4.46 15.76 5.45
N ALA A 185 5.31 14.73 5.46
CA ALA A 185 6.73 14.84 5.73
C ALA A 185 7.52 14.85 4.40
N LEU A 186 8.01 16.03 4.01
CA LEU A 186 8.77 16.23 2.78
C LEU A 186 10.25 15.84 2.92
N GLY A 187 10.82 16.02 4.13
CA GLY A 187 12.26 15.97 4.30
C GLY A 187 12.93 17.03 3.41
N GLY A 188 13.82 16.60 2.51
CA GLY A 188 14.43 17.45 1.47
C GLY A 188 13.76 17.35 0.09
N ASN A 189 12.72 16.53 -0.07
CA ASN A 189 12.10 16.23 -1.36
C ASN A 189 10.98 17.21 -1.70
N SER A 190 10.87 17.58 -2.98
CA SER A 190 9.69 18.29 -3.47
C SER A 190 8.54 17.32 -3.78
N LEU A 191 7.31 17.77 -3.58
CA LEU A 191 6.10 17.08 -4.02
C LEU A 191 5.41 17.89 -5.12
N THR A 192 5.32 17.31 -6.31
CA THR A 192 4.48 17.81 -7.40
C THR A 192 3.12 17.12 -7.34
N PHE A 193 2.04 17.89 -7.36
CA PHE A 193 0.68 17.36 -7.25
C PHE A 193 -0.34 18.31 -7.87
N GLY A 194 -1.52 17.80 -8.14
CA GLY A 194 -2.71 18.55 -8.50
C GLY A 194 -3.41 18.00 -9.73
N SER A 195 -4.70 18.30 -9.83
CA SER A 195 -5.57 17.89 -10.93
C SER A 195 -6.40 19.06 -11.42
N ALA A 196 -7.36 18.79 -12.31
CA ALA A 196 -8.37 19.78 -12.72
C ALA A 196 -9.42 20.04 -11.63
N ALA A 197 -9.54 19.16 -10.63
CA ALA A 197 -10.46 19.32 -9.50
C ALA A 197 -9.81 20.09 -8.35
N ASN A 198 -10.63 20.78 -7.57
CA ASN A 198 -10.17 21.42 -6.35
C ASN A 198 -9.83 20.36 -5.28
N GLY A 199 -8.81 20.65 -4.48
CA GLY A 199 -8.36 19.82 -3.35
C GLY A 199 -8.20 20.65 -2.09
N ALA A 200 -8.17 19.98 -0.94
CA ALA A 200 -7.95 20.63 0.35
C ALA A 200 -6.99 19.79 1.21
N PHE A 201 -6.04 20.47 1.85
CA PHE A 201 -5.11 19.87 2.80
C PHE A 201 -5.06 20.73 4.06
N ASP A 202 -5.59 20.18 5.14
CA ASP A 202 -5.67 20.82 6.46
C ASP A 202 -4.65 20.21 7.45
N GLY A 203 -3.67 19.48 6.93
CA GLY A 203 -2.59 18.88 7.72
C GLY A 203 -1.38 19.79 7.90
N LEU A 204 -0.44 19.33 8.72
CA LEU A 204 0.90 19.91 8.85
C LEU A 204 1.78 19.48 7.66
N ILE A 205 2.47 20.43 7.04
CA ILE A 205 3.56 20.15 6.10
C ILE A 205 4.88 20.37 6.83
N SER A 206 5.80 19.42 6.73
CA SER A 206 7.09 19.45 7.44
C SER A 206 8.27 19.10 6.55
N GLY A 207 9.46 19.61 6.89
CA GLY A 207 10.68 19.47 6.10
C GLY A 207 11.02 20.74 5.31
N GLY A 208 12.23 20.75 4.71
CA GLY A 208 12.71 21.85 3.88
C GLY A 208 12.40 21.70 2.38
N GLY A 209 11.78 20.59 1.98
CA GLY A 209 11.32 20.33 0.61
C GLY A 209 10.21 21.29 0.17
N GLY A 210 9.92 21.29 -1.15
CA GLY A 210 8.95 22.22 -1.74
C GLY A 210 7.64 21.57 -2.19
N LEU A 211 6.59 22.38 -2.35
CA LEU A 211 5.34 21.98 -2.98
C LEU A 211 5.22 22.60 -4.37
N VAL A 212 4.87 21.80 -5.37
CA VAL A 212 4.61 22.25 -6.75
C VAL A 212 3.19 21.87 -7.14
N LYS A 213 2.28 22.84 -7.15
CA LYS A 213 0.90 22.64 -7.59
C LYS A 213 0.81 22.75 -9.12
N VAL A 214 0.25 21.72 -9.76
CA VAL A 214 -0.03 21.66 -11.20
C VAL A 214 -1.53 21.48 -11.47
N GLY A 215 -1.98 21.73 -12.69
CA GLY A 215 -3.40 21.60 -13.07
C GLY A 215 -4.27 22.77 -12.63
N ALA A 216 -5.46 22.88 -13.23
CA ALA A 216 -6.33 24.05 -13.11
C ALA A 216 -7.08 24.17 -11.77
N GLY A 217 -7.20 23.09 -10.99
CA GLY A 217 -7.90 23.11 -9.72
C GLY A 217 -7.19 23.96 -8.65
N VAL A 218 -7.94 24.46 -7.69
CA VAL A 218 -7.41 25.16 -6.51
C VAL A 218 -7.01 24.15 -5.44
N GLN A 219 -5.82 24.30 -4.87
CA GLN A 219 -5.47 23.61 -3.63
C GLN A 219 -5.63 24.57 -2.45
N THR A 220 -6.55 24.27 -1.55
CA THR A 220 -6.65 24.97 -0.27
C THR A 220 -5.68 24.34 0.73
N LEU A 221 -4.82 25.15 1.34
CA LEU A 221 -3.96 24.76 2.46
C LEU A 221 -4.47 25.48 3.71
N SER A 222 -4.97 24.72 4.69
CA SER A 222 -5.62 25.28 5.90
C SER A 222 -4.91 24.92 7.21
N GLY A 223 -3.99 23.96 7.17
CA GLY A 223 -3.19 23.59 8.34
C GLY A 223 -2.19 24.67 8.75
N ALA A 224 -1.71 24.58 9.99
CA ALA A 224 -0.59 25.40 10.46
C ALA A 224 0.70 24.91 9.77
N ASN A 225 1.10 25.63 8.71
CA ASN A 225 2.24 25.31 7.85
C ASN A 225 3.35 26.35 8.01
#